data_AF-A0A0S1X905-F1
#
_entry.id   AF-A0A0S1X905-F1
#
_cell.length_a   1.000
_cell.length_b   1.000
_cell.length_c   1.000
_cell.angle_alpha   90.00
_cell.angle_beta   90.00
_cell.angle_gamma   90.00
#
_symmetry.space_group_name_H-M   'P 1'
#
loop_
_entity.id
_entity.type
_entity.pdbx_description
1 polymer ?
#
loop_
_entity_poly.entity_id
_entity_poly.type
_entity_poly.pdbx_seq_one_letter_code
_entity_poly.pdbx_strand_id
1 'polypeptide(L)' 'MTAIIKKDVNKFVKELKKHYSDVWKIPSSRYLDNPDFIVVDPRTGKKVKISFVALDDGETVSIVYDDLS' A
#
# COMPACT_ATOMS: atom_id res chain seq x y z
N MET A 1 -3.54 4.73 13.03
CA MET A 1 -2.58 5.87 12.93
C MET A 1 -1.76 5.62 11.68
N THR A 2 -1.77 6.55 10.72
CA THR A 2 -1.12 6.35 9.42
C THR A 2 0.35 6.78 9.48
N ALA A 3 1.26 5.89 9.10
CA ALA A 3 2.69 6.18 9.02
C ALA A 3 3.08 6.73 7.64
N ILE A 4 3.98 7.71 7.60
CA ILE A 4 4.48 8.29 6.34
C ILE A 4 5.88 7.75 6.06
N ILE A 5 6.08 7.14 4.89
CA ILE A 5 7.35 6.59 4.45
C ILE A 5 7.85 7.38 3.25
N LYS A 6 9.09 7.86 3.28
CA LYS A 6 9.73 8.53 2.12
C LYS A 6 10.58 7.53 1.35
N LYS A 7 10.08 6.99 0.23
CA LYS A 7 10.78 5.98 -0.58
C LYS A 7 10.26 5.99 -2.02
N ASP A 8 11.08 5.50 -2.94
CA ASP A 8 10.65 5.24 -4.33
C ASP A 8 9.44 4.28 -4.32
N VAL A 9 8.31 4.79 -4.78
CA VAL A 9 7.03 4.08 -4.77
C VAL A 9 7.08 2.80 -5.60
N ASN A 10 7.66 2.87 -6.81
CA ASN A 10 7.71 1.72 -7.72
C ASN A 10 8.55 0.60 -7.12
N LYS A 11 9.71 0.95 -6.54
CA LYS A 11 10.56 -0.01 -5.86
C LYS A 11 9.87 -0.61 -4.64
N PHE A 12 9.16 0.21 -3.86
CA PHE A 12 8.43 -0.26 -2.68
C PHE A 12 7.33 -1.25 -3.04
N VAL A 13 6.45 -0.91 -4.00
CA VAL A 13 5.38 -1.82 -4.44
C VAL A 13 5.96 -3.11 -5.04
N LYS A 14 7.09 -3.04 -5.73
CA LYS A 14 7.80 -4.22 -6.24
C LYS A 14 8.33 -5.12 -5.12
N GLU A 15 8.88 -4.53 -4.05
CA GLU A 15 9.30 -5.27 -2.85
C GLU A 15 8.09 -5.94 -2.19
N LEU A 16 6.96 -5.23 -2.05
CA LEU A 16 5.73 -5.82 -1.49
C LEU A 16 5.25 -7.02 -2.29
N LYS A 17 5.18 -6.92 -3.62
CA LYS A 17 4.81 -8.05 -4.51
C LYS A 17 5.78 -9.23 -4.45
N LYS A 18 6.99 -9.03 -3.95
CA LYS A 18 7.97 -10.10 -3.74
C LYS A 18 7.78 -10.80 -2.39
N HIS A 19 7.35 -10.06 -1.37
CA HIS A 19 7.18 -10.56 0.00
C HIS A 19 5.77 -11.07 0.29
N TYR A 20 4.77 -10.57 -0.42
CA TYR A 20 3.37 -10.90 -0.25
C TYR A 20 2.79 -11.39 -1.58
N SER A 21 2.05 -12.50 -1.52
CA SER A 21 1.43 -13.12 -2.68
C SER A 21 0.24 -12.30 -3.21
N ASP A 22 -0.48 -11.63 -2.31
CA ASP A 22 -1.74 -10.93 -2.60
C ASP A 22 -1.60 -9.41 -2.47
N VAL A 23 -1.15 -8.77 -3.55
CA VAL A 23 -0.98 -7.30 -3.61
C VAL A 23 -1.87 -6.73 -4.70
N TRP A 24 -2.94 -6.06 -4.27
CA TRP A 24 -4.02 -5.59 -5.11
C TRP A 24 -3.98 -4.08 -5.26
N LYS A 25 -4.05 -3.60 -6.50
CA LYS A 25 -4.31 -2.18 -6.77
C LYS A 25 -5.82 -1.98 -6.87
N ILE A 26 -6.42 -1.35 -5.86
CA ILE A 26 -7.88 -1.13 -5.83
C ILE A 26 -8.15 0.35 -5.63
N PRO A 27 -8.43 1.08 -6.71
CA PRO A 27 -8.75 2.50 -6.62
C PRO A 27 -9.96 2.75 -5.72
N SER A 28 -9.88 3.79 -4.89
CA SER A 28 -11.00 4.18 -3.99
C SER A 28 -11.52 3.06 -3.08
N SER A 29 -10.67 2.10 -2.72
CA SER A 29 -11.03 1.04 -1.79
C SER A 29 -11.31 1.60 -0.39
N ARG A 30 -12.39 1.13 0.26
CA ARG A 30 -12.71 1.43 1.67
C ARG A 30 -11.56 1.13 2.64
N TYR A 31 -10.70 0.17 2.29
CA TYR A 31 -9.54 -0.17 3.12
C TYR A 31 -8.50 0.96 3.14
N LEU A 32 -8.53 1.87 2.17
CA LEU A 32 -7.60 2.99 2.02
C LEU A 32 -8.15 4.33 2.57
N ASP A 33 -9.34 4.31 3.18
CA ASP A 33 -9.89 5.50 3.85
C ASP A 33 -9.05 5.87 5.07
N ASN A 34 -8.55 4.86 5.80
CA ASN A 34 -7.60 4.98 6.89
C ASN A 34 -6.39 4.08 6.63
N PRO A 35 -5.45 4.50 5.76
CA PRO A 35 -4.35 3.65 5.37
C PRO A 35 -3.36 3.44 6.50
N ASP A 36 -2.70 2.29 6.52
CA ASP A 36 -1.60 2.02 7.44
C ASP A 36 -0.37 2.87 7.08
N PHE A 37 -0.10 2.98 5.78
CA PHE A 37 1.04 3.72 5.26
C PHE A 37 0.68 4.66 4.12
N ILE A 38 1.34 5.81 4.10
CA ILE A 38 1.45 6.67 2.92
C ILE A 38 2.91 6.69 2.49
N VAL A 39 3.17 6.13 1.32
CA VAL A 39 4.51 6.14 0.72
C VAL A 39 4.61 7.34 -0.21
N VAL A 40 5.61 8.17 0.00
CA VAL A 40 5.88 9.38 -0.78
C VAL A 40 7.21 9.22 -1.48
N ASP A 41 7.22 9.30 -2.81
CA ASP A 41 8.43 9.37 -3.60
C ASP A 41 9.07 10.76 -3.43
N PRO A 42 10.24 10.88 -2.80
CA PRO A 42 10.89 12.17 -2.57
C PRO A 42 11.40 12.83 -3.86
N ARG A 43 11.54 12.09 -4.96
CA ARG A 43 12.05 12.61 -6.24
C ARG A 43 10.92 13.17 -7.10
N THR A 44 9.79 12.47 -7.15
CA THR A 44 8.67 12.81 -8.05
C THR A 44 7.49 13.44 -7.31
N GLY A 45 7.45 13.36 -5.98
CA GLY A 45 6.31 13.79 -5.17
C GLY A 45 5.11 12.85 -5.22
N LYS A 46 5.16 11.77 -6.01
CA LYS A 46 4.10 10.76 -6.11
C LYS A 46 3.81 10.14 -4.74
N LYS A 47 2.54 9.89 -4.47
CA LYS A 47 2.09 9.31 -3.20
C LYS A 47 1.25 8.08 -3.45
N VAL A 48 1.39 7.09 -2.58
CA VAL A 48 0.59 5.86 -2.60
C VAL A 48 0.08 5.58 -1.21
N LYS A 49 -1.21 5.30 -1.09
CA LYS A 49 -1.83 4.78 0.14
C LYS A 49 -1.72 3.27 0.14
N ILE A 50 -1.43 2.69 1.29
CA ILE A 50 -1.26 1.24 1.46
C ILE A 50 -1.94 0.81 2.75
N SER A 51 -2.72 -0.25 2.67
CA SER A 51 -3.33 -0.92 3.81
C SER A 51 -3.07 -2.41 3.77
N PHE A 52 -2.83 -2.98 4.95
CA PHE A 52 -2.72 -4.41 5.18
C PHE A 52 -4.07 -4.92 5.67
N VAL A 53 -4.66 -5.85 4.92
CA VAL A 53 -5.98 -6.41 5.18
C VAL A 53 -5.79 -7.89 5.48
N ALA A 54 -6.09 -8.30 6.71
CA ALA A 54 -6.25 -9.72 7.02
C ALA A 54 -7.57 -10.19 6.41
N LEU A 55 -7.54 -11.23 5.58
CA LEU A 55 -8.75 -11.89 5.12
C LEU A 55 -9.29 -12.80 6.23
N ASP A 56 -10.58 -13.14 6.14
CA ASP A 56 -11.31 -13.90 7.17
C ASP A 56 -10.76 -15.31 7.43
N ASP A 57 -9.79 -15.77 6.63
CA ASP A 57 -9.04 -17.02 6.86
C ASP A 57 -8.01 -16.90 8.00
N GLY A 58 -7.76 -15.69 8.52
CA GLY A 58 -6.87 -15.44 9.65
C GLY A 58 -5.38 -15.64 9.36
N GLU A 59 -5.03 -16.07 8.16
CA GLU A 59 -3.65 -16.39 7.74
C GLU A 59 -3.18 -15.50 6.59
N THR A 60 -4.09 -15.04 5.71
CA THR A 60 -3.71 -14.30 4.50
C THR A 60 -3.78 -12.80 4.73
N VAL A 61 -2.60 -12.17 4.75
CA VAL A 61 -2.47 -10.70 4.73
C VAL A 61 -2.41 -10.24 3.27
N SER A 62 -3.50 -9.66 2.80
CA SER A 62 -3.57 -8.97 1.51
C SER A 62 -3.13 -7.52 1.66
N ILE A 63 -2.41 -7.01 0.66
CA ILE A 63 -2.05 -5.60 0.60
C ILE A 63 -2.92 -4.92 -0.43
N VAL A 64 -3.61 -3.86 -0.03
CA VAL A 64 -4.35 -2.97 -0.93
C VAL A 64 -3.60 -1.67 -1.07
N TYR A 65 -3.41 -1.19 -2.29
CA TYR A 65 -2.81 0.12 -2.54
C TYR A 65 -3.50 0.91 -3.65
N ASP A 66 -3.38 2.22 -3.58
CA ASP A 66 -3.86 3.15 -4.60
C ASP A 66 -2.94 4.37 -4.72
N ASP A 67 -2.83 4.88 -5.94
CA ASP A 67 -2.04 6.07 -6.24
C ASP A 67 -2.87 7.31 -5.91
N LEU A 68 -2.31 8.20 -5.08
CA LEU A 68 -2.81 9.55 -4.91
C LEU A 68 -2.33 10.35 -6.12
N SER A 69 -3.22 10.57 -7.09
CA SER A 69 -3.00 11.48 -8.22
C SER A 69 -2.80 12.92 -7.76
#